data_AF-A0A6L6WF26-F1
#
_entry.id   AF-A0A6L6WF26-F1
#
_cell.length_a   1.000
_cell.length_b   1.000
_cell.length_c   1.000
_cell.angle_alpha   90.00
_cell.angle_beta   90.00
_cell.angle_gamma   90.00
#
_symmetry.space_group_name_H-M   'P 1'
#
loop_
_entity.id
_entity.type
_entity.pdbx_description
1 polymer ?
#
loop_
_entity_poly.entity_id
_entity_poly.type
_entity_poly.pdbx_seq_one_letter_code
_entity_poly.pdbx_strand_id
1 'polypeptide(L)'
;MKIGVTLAALVLGATTASAQDLKYSNAASDSCVAQSGSYDAQKTCIGLSASACMDATPDGSTTIGMMRCLDGERDYWDTRLNQVYKRVRGDAKAQDAELAEIGSSAPKTAPALRDMQRAWIAYRDATCDFEQSQWGGGSGGGPAVLSCLLQMTGEQAIYLEHSGLGG
;
A
#
# COMPACT_ATOMS: atom_id res chain seq x y z
N MET A 1 21.50 48.36 -54.31
CA MET A 1 21.98 47.03 -53.90
C MET A 1 21.50 46.80 -52.47
N LYS A 2 20.42 46.02 -52.26
CA LYS A 2 19.81 45.78 -50.94
C LYS A 2 20.32 44.44 -50.41
N ILE A 3 21.04 44.45 -49.30
CA ILE A 3 21.47 43.24 -48.59
C ILE A 3 20.41 42.95 -47.52
N GLY A 4 19.63 41.89 -47.72
CA GLY A 4 18.70 41.36 -46.73
C GLY A 4 19.41 40.37 -45.82
N VAL A 5 19.41 40.63 -44.51
CA VAL A 5 19.88 39.69 -43.50
C VAL A 5 18.66 38.94 -42.96
N THR A 6 18.53 37.66 -43.31
CA THR A 6 17.48 36.78 -42.80
C THR A 6 17.94 36.18 -41.48
N LEU A 7 17.30 36.56 -40.38
CA LEU A 7 17.53 36.01 -39.05
C LEU A 7 16.75 34.70 -38.91
N ALA A 8 17.43 33.55 -38.93
CA ALA A 8 16.82 32.25 -38.65
C ALA A 8 16.78 32.03 -37.12
N ALA A 9 15.60 32.20 -36.52
CA ALA A 9 15.36 31.89 -35.11
C ALA A 9 15.18 30.37 -34.93
N LEU A 10 16.16 29.72 -34.29
CA LEU A 10 16.07 28.33 -33.87
C LEU A 10 15.14 28.24 -32.65
N VAL A 11 13.92 27.76 -32.83
CA VAL A 11 12.99 27.50 -31.72
C VAL A 11 13.39 26.17 -31.07
N LEU A 12 14.11 26.25 -29.96
CA LEU A 12 14.31 25.13 -29.04
C LEU A 12 12.97 24.82 -28.37
N GLY A 13 12.22 23.88 -28.94
CA GLY A 13 11.01 23.36 -28.30
C GLY A 13 11.39 22.68 -26.99
N ALA A 14 10.95 23.26 -25.87
CA ALA A 14 10.95 22.58 -24.59
C ALA A 14 9.96 21.42 -24.68
N THR A 15 10.47 20.19 -24.81
CA THR A 15 9.65 19.00 -24.63
C THR A 15 9.31 18.92 -23.16
N THR A 16 8.07 19.28 -22.80
CA THR A 16 7.50 18.88 -21.52
C THR A 16 7.55 17.36 -21.48
N ALA A 17 8.43 16.81 -20.63
CA ALA A 17 8.39 15.41 -20.29
C ALA A 17 7.02 15.14 -19.68
N SER A 18 6.10 14.56 -20.46
CA SER A 18 4.80 14.14 -19.95
C SER A 18 5.06 13.09 -18.89
N ALA A 19 4.80 13.43 -17.63
CA ALA A 19 4.58 12.44 -16.59
C ALA A 19 3.52 11.48 -17.13
N GLN A 20 3.89 10.23 -17.42
CA GLN A 20 2.97 9.25 -17.99
C GLN A 20 1.73 9.16 -17.09
N ASP A 21 0.56 9.42 -17.67
CA ASP A 21 -0.75 9.45 -17.01
C ASP A 21 -1.09 8.07 -16.42
N LEU A 22 -0.71 7.85 -15.16
CA LEU A 22 -1.07 6.65 -14.40
C LEU A 22 -2.59 6.61 -14.23
N LYS A 23 -3.23 5.53 -14.66
CA LYS A 23 -4.68 5.34 -14.52
C LYS A 23 -4.99 4.53 -13.26
N TYR A 24 -4.66 5.09 -12.10
CA TYR A 24 -4.84 4.43 -10.80
C TYR A 24 -6.18 4.81 -10.13
N SER A 25 -6.86 3.83 -9.53
CA SER A 25 -8.06 4.00 -8.70
C SER A 25 -8.20 2.84 -7.71
N ASN A 26 -8.64 3.12 -6.48
CA ASN A 26 -8.90 2.10 -5.45
C ASN A 26 -10.17 1.27 -5.69
N ALA A 27 -10.95 1.60 -6.72
CA ALA A 27 -12.32 1.10 -6.88
C ALA A 27 -12.42 -0.43 -6.95
N ALA A 28 -11.45 -1.11 -7.57
CA ALA A 28 -11.48 -2.56 -7.71
C ALA A 28 -11.32 -3.25 -6.36
N SER A 29 -10.33 -2.84 -5.57
CA SER A 29 -10.08 -3.42 -4.24
C SER A 29 -11.16 -3.01 -3.25
N ASP A 30 -11.62 -1.76 -3.28
CA ASP A 30 -12.70 -1.27 -2.41
C ASP A 30 -14.03 -2.00 -2.67
N SER A 31 -14.43 -2.12 -3.94
CA SER A 31 -15.63 -2.87 -4.34
C SER A 31 -15.55 -4.34 -3.94
N CYS A 32 -14.38 -4.97 -4.09
CA CYS A 32 -14.18 -6.35 -3.65
C CYS A 32 -14.34 -6.48 -2.14
N VAL A 33 -13.68 -5.63 -1.34
CA VAL A 33 -13.75 -5.67 0.12
C VAL A 33 -15.19 -5.47 0.62
N ALA A 34 -15.95 -4.57 -0.01
CA ALA A 34 -17.34 -4.32 0.33
C ALA A 34 -18.28 -5.51 0.05
N GLN A 35 -17.91 -6.40 -0.88
CA GLN A 35 -18.69 -7.59 -1.25
C GLN A 35 -18.20 -8.86 -0.53
N SER A 36 -16.98 -8.85 0.02
CA SER A 36 -16.39 -9.99 0.70
C SER A 36 -16.94 -10.15 2.12
N GLY A 37 -17.62 -11.28 2.37
CA GLY A 37 -18.24 -11.60 3.66
C GLY A 37 -17.36 -12.37 4.65
N SER A 38 -16.09 -12.63 4.33
CA SER A 38 -15.18 -13.38 5.20
C SER A 38 -13.75 -12.86 5.13
N TYR A 39 -12.98 -13.15 6.18
CA TYR A 39 -11.54 -12.86 6.26
C TYR A 39 -10.77 -13.37 5.04
N ASP A 40 -10.98 -14.62 4.65
CA ASP A 40 -10.27 -15.20 3.50
C ASP A 40 -10.71 -14.59 2.16
N ALA A 41 -11.99 -14.25 2.00
CA ALA A 41 -12.48 -13.59 0.80
C ALA A 41 -11.99 -12.14 0.68
N GLN A 42 -11.71 -11.44 1.79
CA GLN A 42 -11.15 -10.10 1.72
C GLN A 42 -9.68 -10.09 1.29
N LYS A 43 -8.89 -11.11 1.67
CA LYS A 43 -7.49 -11.19 1.25
C LYS A 43 -7.33 -11.32 -0.26
N THR A 44 -8.31 -11.88 -0.97
CA THR A 44 -8.26 -11.96 -2.44
C THR A 44 -8.46 -10.61 -3.13
N CYS A 45 -8.86 -9.57 -2.40
CA CYS A 45 -9.02 -8.22 -2.92
C CYS A 45 -7.70 -7.46 -3.06
N ILE A 46 -6.63 -7.94 -2.41
CA ILE A 46 -5.32 -7.31 -2.44
C ILE A 46 -4.71 -7.51 -3.83
N GLY A 47 -4.30 -6.42 -4.47
CA GLY A 47 -3.71 -6.41 -5.81
C GLY A 47 -4.69 -6.08 -6.93
N LEU A 48 -6.00 -6.07 -6.68
CA LEU A 48 -6.99 -5.86 -7.75
C LEU A 48 -6.90 -4.46 -8.38
N SER A 49 -6.66 -3.43 -7.57
CA SER A 49 -6.53 -2.05 -8.07
C SER A 49 -5.20 -1.83 -8.78
N ALA A 50 -4.13 -2.46 -8.30
CA ALA A 50 -2.83 -2.47 -8.95
C ALA A 50 -2.92 -3.17 -10.31
N SER A 51 -3.55 -4.34 -10.40
CA SER A 51 -3.77 -5.05 -11.67
C SER A 51 -4.60 -4.21 -12.64
N ALA A 52 -5.73 -3.65 -12.20
CA ALA A 52 -6.56 -2.79 -13.04
C ALA A 52 -5.80 -1.55 -13.53
N CYS A 53 -4.93 -0.97 -12.68
CA CYS A 53 -4.06 0.14 -13.05
C CYS A 53 -3.03 -0.26 -14.11
N MET A 54 -2.42 -1.44 -14.00
CA MET A 54 -1.44 -1.92 -14.98
C MET A 54 -2.08 -2.15 -16.35
N ASP A 55 -3.30 -2.69 -16.38
CA ASP A 55 -4.05 -2.94 -17.62
C ASP A 55 -4.52 -1.63 -18.29
N ALA A 56 -4.92 -0.63 -17.49
CA ALA A 56 -5.45 0.63 -17.99
C ALA A 56 -4.38 1.67 -18.36
N THR A 57 -3.12 1.47 -17.93
CA THR A 57 -2.02 2.40 -18.16
C THR A 57 -1.16 1.93 -19.35
N PRO A 58 -0.93 2.75 -20.40
CA PRO A 58 -0.16 2.34 -21.59
C PRO A 58 1.22 1.73 -21.29
N ASP A 59 1.89 2.22 -20.24
CA ASP A 59 3.20 1.71 -19.77
C ASP A 59 3.09 0.92 -18.45
N GLY A 60 1.89 0.45 -18.10
CA GLY A 60 1.59 -0.20 -16.82
C GLY A 60 2.34 -1.53 -16.61
N SER A 61 2.70 -2.22 -17.68
CA SER A 61 3.49 -3.47 -17.64
C SER A 61 5.00 -3.25 -17.61
N THR A 62 5.48 -2.01 -17.73
CA THR A 62 6.90 -1.69 -17.54
C THR A 62 7.25 -1.79 -16.05
N THR A 63 8.53 -2.02 -15.72
CA THR A 63 9.00 -2.02 -14.33
C THR A 63 8.54 -0.78 -13.56
N ILE A 64 8.66 0.40 -14.15
CA ILE A 64 8.22 1.66 -13.52
C ILE A 64 6.70 1.72 -13.38
N GLY A 65 5.95 1.34 -14.43
CA GLY A 65 4.48 1.32 -14.40
C GLY A 65 3.94 0.38 -13.33
N MET A 66 4.47 -0.85 -13.26
CA MET A 66 4.11 -1.84 -12.26
C MET A 66 4.36 -1.30 -10.85
N MET A 67 5.55 -0.75 -10.61
CA MET A 67 5.88 -0.16 -9.30
C MET A 67 4.89 0.93 -8.92
N ARG A 68 4.56 1.86 -9.82
CA ARG A 68 3.60 2.94 -9.54
C ARG A 68 2.18 2.43 -9.22
N CYS A 69 1.71 1.40 -9.92
CA CYS A 69 0.40 0.80 -9.64
C CYS A 69 0.37 0.03 -8.32
N LEU A 70 1.43 -0.73 -8.00
CA LEU A 70 1.57 -1.46 -6.74
C LEU A 70 1.69 -0.51 -5.54
N ASP A 71 2.46 0.57 -5.69
CA ASP A 71 2.67 1.62 -4.69
C ASP A 71 1.34 2.32 -4.36
N GLY A 72 0.55 2.66 -5.39
CA GLY A 72 -0.77 3.25 -5.20
C GLY A 72 -1.73 2.38 -4.39
N GLU A 73 -1.77 1.06 -4.66
CA GLU A 73 -2.62 0.16 -3.87
C GLU A 73 -2.05 -0.12 -2.48
N ARG A 74 -0.73 -0.18 -2.34
CA ARG A 74 -0.11 -0.31 -1.02
C ARG A 74 -0.51 0.87 -0.13
N ASP A 75 -0.51 2.10 -0.65
CA ASP A 75 -0.92 3.29 0.10
C ASP A 75 -2.40 3.25 0.52
N TYR A 76 -3.26 2.68 -0.32
CA TYR A 76 -4.66 2.40 0.03
C TYR A 76 -4.76 1.44 1.22
N TRP A 77 -4.06 0.30 1.18
CA TRP A 77 -4.07 -0.67 2.28
C TRP A 77 -3.38 -0.13 3.55
N ASP A 78 -2.31 0.64 3.42
CA ASP A 78 -1.63 1.27 4.56
C ASP A 78 -2.54 2.32 5.24
N THR A 79 -3.30 3.07 4.45
CA THR A 79 -4.32 3.99 4.99
C THR A 79 -5.34 3.23 5.83
N ARG A 80 -5.86 2.11 5.33
CA ARG A 80 -6.80 1.26 6.06
C ARG A 80 -6.17 0.68 7.32
N LEU A 81 -4.96 0.14 7.24
CA LEU A 81 -4.20 -0.40 8.36
C LEU A 81 -4.05 0.63 9.49
N ASN A 82 -3.66 1.86 9.15
CA ASN A 82 -3.48 2.93 10.14
C ASN A 82 -4.80 3.39 10.75
N GLN A 83 -5.89 3.42 9.97
CA GLN A 83 -7.22 3.74 10.48
C GLN A 83 -7.70 2.69 11.48
N VAL A 84 -7.64 1.39 11.11
CA VAL A 84 -8.08 0.31 11.99
C VAL A 84 -7.20 0.18 13.23
N TYR A 85 -5.88 0.34 13.10
CA TYR A 85 -4.97 0.34 14.25
C TYR A 85 -5.34 1.43 15.28
N LYS A 86 -5.67 2.64 14.82
CA LYS A 86 -6.09 3.73 15.72
C LYS A 86 -7.37 3.38 16.46
N ARG A 87 -8.37 2.82 15.77
CA ARG A 87 -9.65 2.37 16.36
C ARG A 87 -9.41 1.28 17.40
N VAL A 88 -8.85 0.15 16.98
CA VAL A 88 -8.59 -1.03 17.82
C VAL A 88 -7.75 -0.67 19.05
N ARG A 89 -6.74 0.19 18.89
CA ARG A 89 -5.92 0.65 20.01
C ARG A 89 -6.68 1.58 20.97
N GLY A 90 -7.63 2.37 20.47
CA GLY A 90 -8.52 3.18 21.29
C GLY A 90 -9.40 2.30 22.17
N ASP A 91 -10.06 1.31 21.57
CA ASP A 91 -10.95 0.38 22.26
C ASP A 91 -10.18 -0.47 23.29
N ALA A 92 -9.00 -0.96 22.91
CA ALA A 92 -8.11 -1.70 23.82
C ALA A 92 -7.70 -0.86 25.05
N LYS A 93 -7.50 0.46 24.90
CA LYS A 93 -7.19 1.33 26.04
C LYS A 93 -8.39 1.51 26.97
N ALA A 94 -9.60 1.60 26.42
CA ALA A 94 -10.83 1.69 27.22
C ALA A 94 -11.02 0.40 28.03
N GLN A 95 -10.87 -0.76 27.38
CA GLN A 95 -10.92 -2.06 28.05
C GLN A 95 -9.84 -2.19 29.13
N ASP A 96 -8.60 -1.79 28.84
CA ASP A 96 -7.50 -1.83 29.81
C ASP A 96 -7.79 -0.95 31.04
N ALA A 97 -8.50 0.17 30.87
CA ALA A 97 -8.90 1.04 31.98
C ALA A 97 -10.00 0.40 32.84
N GLU A 98 -11.04 -0.17 32.22
CA GLU A 98 -12.12 -0.87 32.94
C GLU A 98 -11.59 -2.04 33.76
N LEU A 99 -10.67 -2.83 33.20
CA LEU A 99 -10.01 -3.93 33.89
C LEU A 99 -9.16 -3.43 35.07
N ALA A 100 -8.53 -2.26 34.94
CA ALA A 100 -7.75 -1.67 36.03
C ALA A 100 -8.64 -1.24 37.21
N GLU A 101 -9.82 -0.68 36.95
CA GLU A 101 -10.77 -0.24 38.00
C GLU A 101 -11.26 -1.41 38.88
N ILE A 102 -11.41 -2.61 38.30
CA ILE A 102 -11.80 -3.82 39.04
C ILE A 102 -10.61 -4.59 39.63
N GLY A 103 -9.40 -4.05 39.54
CA GLY A 103 -8.18 -4.70 40.06
C GLY A 103 -7.79 -5.97 39.30
N SER A 104 -8.19 -6.10 38.03
CA SER A 104 -7.83 -7.26 37.20
C SER A 104 -6.33 -7.33 36.96
N SER A 105 -5.77 -8.54 37.01
CA SER A 105 -4.39 -8.84 36.65
C SER A 105 -4.21 -9.28 35.19
N ALA A 106 -5.27 -9.18 34.37
CA ALA A 106 -5.21 -9.53 32.97
C ALA A 106 -4.13 -8.72 32.22
N PRO A 107 -3.46 -9.31 31.21
CA PRO A 107 -2.54 -8.57 30.35
C PRO A 107 -3.22 -7.40 29.66
N LYS A 108 -2.51 -6.27 29.53
CA LYS A 108 -3.02 -5.08 28.84
C LYS A 108 -3.00 -5.28 27.32
N THR A 109 -4.14 -5.10 26.68
CA THR A 109 -4.32 -5.29 25.24
C THR A 109 -3.66 -4.18 24.43
N ALA A 110 -3.75 -2.91 24.84
CA ALA A 110 -3.23 -1.81 24.02
C ALA A 110 -1.69 -1.80 23.90
N PRO A 111 -0.90 -2.10 24.95
CA PRO A 111 0.54 -2.32 24.83
C PRO A 111 0.88 -3.53 23.97
N ALA A 112 0.18 -4.66 24.15
CA ALA A 112 0.41 -5.87 23.37
C ALA A 112 0.16 -5.65 21.87
N LEU A 113 -0.92 -4.96 21.50
CA LEU A 113 -1.22 -4.57 20.12
C LEU A 113 -0.12 -3.69 19.51
N ARG A 114 0.35 -2.67 20.24
CA ARG A 114 1.43 -1.79 19.79
C ARG A 114 2.71 -2.59 19.53
N ASP A 115 3.07 -3.48 20.43
CA ASP A 115 4.32 -4.23 20.35
C ASP A 115 4.26 -5.28 19.24
N MET A 116 3.11 -5.93 19.05
CA MET A 116 2.87 -6.81 17.91
C MET A 116 2.99 -6.06 16.58
N GLN A 117 2.38 -4.88 16.44
CA GLN A 117 2.48 -4.09 15.20
C GLN A 117 3.92 -3.67 14.88
N ARG A 118 4.71 -3.31 15.90
CA ARG A 118 6.14 -2.98 15.72
C ARG A 118 6.96 -4.19 15.28
N ALA A 119 6.71 -5.35 15.87
CA ALA A 119 7.36 -6.60 15.46
C ALA A 119 6.96 -7.00 14.04
N TRP A 120 5.69 -6.83 13.68
CA TRP A 120 5.18 -7.08 12.34
C TRP A 120 5.85 -6.20 11.28
N ILE A 121 6.07 -4.90 11.54
CA ILE A 121 6.79 -4.01 10.60
C ILE A 121 8.18 -4.57 10.30
N ALA A 122 8.93 -4.96 11.34
CA ALA A 122 10.27 -5.53 11.16
C ALA A 122 10.23 -6.86 10.39
N TYR A 123 9.22 -7.71 10.65
CA TYR A 123 9.00 -8.94 9.88
C TYR A 123 8.68 -8.65 8.41
N ARG A 124 7.75 -7.73 8.13
CA ARG A 124 7.39 -7.31 6.78
C ARG A 124 8.60 -6.82 6.00
N ASP A 125 9.36 -5.90 6.58
CA ASP A 125 10.50 -5.30 5.90
C ASP A 125 11.57 -6.36 5.61
N ALA A 126 11.87 -7.24 6.59
CA ALA A 126 12.82 -8.35 6.38
C ALA A 126 12.33 -9.37 5.35
N THR A 127 11.03 -9.68 5.32
CA THR A 127 10.43 -10.56 4.31
C THR A 127 10.55 -9.96 2.92
N CYS A 128 10.23 -8.68 2.75
CA CYS A 128 10.29 -8.05 1.43
C CYS A 128 11.74 -7.78 0.95
N ASP A 129 12.69 -7.56 1.87
CA ASP A 129 14.13 -7.53 1.54
C ASP A 129 14.61 -8.91 1.07
N PHE A 130 14.16 -9.99 1.71
CA PHE A 130 14.43 -11.35 1.24
C PHE A 130 13.84 -11.59 -0.15
N GLU A 131 12.60 -11.16 -0.41
CA GLU A 131 11.99 -11.24 -1.74
C GLU A 131 12.84 -10.52 -2.79
N GLN A 132 13.37 -9.33 -2.48
CA GLN A 132 14.27 -8.61 -3.40
C GLN A 132 15.53 -9.43 -3.74
N SER A 133 16.11 -10.09 -2.74
CA SER A 133 17.36 -10.83 -2.89
C SER A 133 17.27 -11.96 -3.93
N GLN A 134 16.06 -12.49 -4.16
CA GLN A 134 15.81 -13.56 -5.13
C GLN A 134 15.98 -13.11 -6.59
N TRP A 135 15.99 -11.80 -6.86
CA TRP A 135 16.06 -11.24 -8.22
C TRP A 135 17.46 -10.96 -8.74
N GLY A 136 18.51 -11.16 -7.92
CA GLY A 136 19.91 -11.06 -8.37
C GLY A 136 20.29 -9.71 -9.00
N GLY A 137 19.61 -8.62 -8.63
CA GLY A 137 19.81 -7.28 -9.20
C GLY A 137 19.07 -7.00 -10.52
N GLY A 138 18.21 -7.91 -10.99
CA GLY A 138 17.37 -7.69 -12.17
C GLY A 138 16.28 -6.64 -11.95
N SER A 139 15.75 -6.10 -13.06
CA SER A 139 14.73 -5.04 -13.04
C SER A 139 13.39 -5.46 -12.40
N GLY A 140 13.14 -6.77 -12.24
CA GLY A 140 11.95 -7.29 -11.57
C GLY A 140 11.97 -7.14 -10.04
N GLY A 141 13.13 -6.86 -9.44
CA GLY A 141 13.25 -6.76 -7.99
C GLY A 141 12.43 -5.61 -7.38
N GLY A 142 12.29 -4.49 -8.07
CA GLY A 142 11.48 -3.36 -7.60
C GLY A 142 9.98 -3.71 -7.48
N PRO A 143 9.33 -4.14 -8.57
CA PRO A 143 7.95 -4.63 -8.52
C PRO A 143 7.74 -5.77 -7.51
N ALA A 144 8.68 -6.69 -7.37
CA ALA A 144 8.56 -7.79 -6.41
C ALA A 144 8.50 -7.31 -4.96
N VAL A 145 9.38 -6.38 -4.57
CA VAL A 145 9.34 -5.76 -3.22
C VAL A 145 8.01 -5.06 -2.98
N LEU A 146 7.55 -4.27 -3.95
CA LEU A 146 6.28 -3.55 -3.80
C LEU A 146 5.07 -4.47 -3.74
N SER A 147 5.08 -5.58 -4.48
CA SER A 147 4.05 -6.62 -4.39
C SER A 147 4.05 -7.29 -3.02
N CYS A 148 5.23 -7.59 -2.46
CA CYS A 148 5.34 -8.12 -1.10
C CYS A 148 4.79 -7.14 -0.06
N LEU A 149 5.21 -5.88 -0.12
CA LEU A 149 4.75 -4.84 0.80
C LEU A 149 3.24 -4.63 0.71
N LEU A 150 2.69 -4.60 -0.51
CA LEU A 150 1.25 -4.55 -0.76
C LEU A 150 0.52 -5.72 -0.10
N GLN A 151 0.95 -6.95 -0.37
CA GLN A 151 0.31 -8.16 0.15
C GLN A 151 0.29 -8.16 1.68
N MET A 152 1.45 -7.99 2.31
CA MET A 152 1.57 -8.05 3.77
C MET A 152 0.82 -6.91 4.46
N THR A 153 0.82 -5.71 3.87
CA THR A 153 0.09 -4.56 4.42
C THR A 153 -1.42 -4.77 4.35
N GLY A 154 -1.93 -5.28 3.22
CA GLY A 154 -3.33 -5.63 3.06
C GLY A 154 -3.78 -6.71 4.03
N GLU A 155 -3.00 -7.78 4.17
CA GLU A 155 -3.29 -8.86 5.13
C GLU A 155 -3.32 -8.36 6.57
N GLN A 156 -2.38 -7.48 6.96
CA GLN A 156 -2.36 -6.91 8.30
C GLN A 156 -3.55 -5.98 8.57
N ALA A 157 -3.97 -5.20 7.57
CA ALA A 157 -5.17 -4.38 7.67
C ALA A 157 -6.39 -5.26 7.93
N ILE A 158 -6.59 -6.31 7.12
CA ILE A 158 -7.71 -7.25 7.24
C ILE A 158 -7.65 -8.00 8.58
N TYR A 159 -6.47 -8.44 9.03
CA TYR A 159 -6.30 -9.07 10.34
C TYR A 159 -6.78 -8.18 11.47
N LEU A 160 -6.42 -6.89 11.48
CA LEU A 160 -6.90 -5.96 12.48
C LEU A 160 -8.39 -5.67 12.34
N GLU A 161 -8.91 -5.55 11.12
CA GLU A 161 -10.35 -5.34 10.84
C GLU A 161 -11.20 -6.50 11.39
N HIS A 162 -10.67 -7.73 11.39
CA HIS A 162 -11.33 -8.94 11.91
C HIS A 162 -10.93 -9.35 13.33
N SER A 163 -10.06 -8.60 14.01
CA SER A 163 -9.53 -8.99 15.32
C SER A 163 -10.58 -9.07 16.45
N GLY A 164 -11.80 -8.57 16.23
CA GLY A 164 -12.88 -8.52 17.22
C GLY A 164 -12.62 -7.53 18.37
N LEU A 165 -11.46 -6.87 18.36
CA LEU A 165 -11.06 -5.84 19.33
C LEU A 165 -11.59 -4.49 18.83
N GLY A 166 -12.90 -4.26 18.93
CA GLY A 166 -13.49 -2.96 18.58
C GLY A 166 -14.95 -2.95 18.13
N GLY A 167 -15.72 -3.98 18.47
CA GLY A 167 -17.13 -4.14 18.08
C GLY A 167 -17.31 -4.75 16.70
#